data_AF-A0A7K2VSN2-F1
#
_entry.id   AF-A0A7K2VSN2-F1
#
_cell.length_a   1.000
_cell.length_b   1.000
_cell.length_c   1.000
_cell.angle_alpha   90.00
_cell.angle_beta   90.00
_cell.angle_gamma   90.00
#
_symmetry.space_group_name_H-M   'P 1'
#
loop_
_entity.id
_entity.type
_entity.pdbx_description
1 polymer ?
#
loop_
_entity_poly.entity_id
_entity_poly.type
_entity_poly.pdbx_seq_one_letter_code
_entity_poly.pdbx_strand_id
1 'polypeptide(L)' 'MTRVIAGTAGGRRLAVPPGTGTRPTSDRAREALFSTWQSLLGTPLDGERVLDLY' A
#
# COMPACT_ATOMS: atom_id res chain seq x y z
N MET A 1 12.90 -5.04 1.62
CA MET A 1 12.08 -5.27 2.84
C MET A 1 10.86 -4.37 2.76
N THR A 2 9.69 -4.96 2.53
CA THR A 2 8.44 -4.23 2.38
C THR A 2 7.65 -4.31 3.69
N ARG A 3 7.00 -3.22 4.11
CA ARG A 3 6.10 -3.18 5.27
C ARG A 3 4.77 -2.53 4.93
N VAL A 4 3.77 -2.77 5.77
CA VAL A 4 2.53 -1.98 5.81
C VAL A 4 2.87 -0.58 6.34
N ILE A 5 2.44 0.46 5.64
CA ILE A 5 2.83 1.85 5.94
C ILE A 5 2.04 2.41 7.13
N ALA A 6 0.71 2.29 7.14
CA ALA A 6 -0.19 2.87 8.13
C ALA A 6 -1.44 2.00 8.35
N GLY A 7 -2.38 2.50 9.16
CA GLY A 7 -3.61 1.80 9.52
C GLY A 7 -3.40 0.76 10.63
N THR A 8 -4.40 -0.09 10.84
CA THR A 8 -4.42 -1.07 11.94
C THR A 8 -3.28 -2.09 11.89
N ALA A 9 -2.73 -2.36 10.71
CA ALA A 9 -1.59 -3.25 10.50
C ALA A 9 -0.24 -2.53 10.29
N GLY A 10 -0.18 -1.22 10.56
CA GLY A 10 1.00 -0.38 10.34
C GLY A 10 2.29 -0.97 10.94
N GLY A 11 3.39 -0.92 10.18
CA GLY A 11 4.69 -1.42 10.60
C GLY A 11 4.89 -2.93 10.40
N ARG A 12 3.85 -3.71 10.10
CA ARG A 12 3.96 -5.15 9.85
C ARG A 12 4.84 -5.41 8.62
N ARG A 13 5.87 -6.24 8.78
CA ARG A 13 6.76 -6.67 7.69
C ARG A 13 6.04 -7.67 6.78
N LEU A 14 6.30 -7.57 5.48
CA LEU A 14 5.75 -8.45 4.44
C LEU A 14 6.89 -9.23 3.78
N ALA A 15 6.65 -10.52 3.55
CA ALA A 15 7.47 -11.31 2.65
C ALA A 15 7.27 -10.79 1.22
N VAL A 16 8.34 -10.78 0.42
CA VAL A 16 8.30 -10.38 -0.98
C VAL A 16 8.88 -11.49 -1.84
N PRO A 17 8.42 -11.66 -3.09
CA PRO A 17 9.03 -12.59 -4.02
C PRO A 17 10.55 -12.38 -4.12
N PRO A 18 11.34 -13.46 -4.22
CA PRO A 18 12.78 -13.35 -4.34
C PRO A 18 13.19 -12.75 -5.69
N GLY A 19 14.37 -12.12 -5.71
CA GLY A 19 14.97 -11.56 -6.92
C GLY A 19 14.61 -10.08 -7.17
N THR A 20 15.02 -9.59 -8.33
CA THR A 20 14.89 -8.18 -8.75
C THR A 20 14.11 -8.03 -10.06
N GLY A 21 13.37 -9.07 -10.47
CA GLY A 21 12.64 -9.11 -11.74
C GLY A 21 11.42 -8.19 -11.78
N THR A 22 10.97 -7.70 -10.62
CA THR A 22 9.88 -6.72 -10.51
C THR A 22 10.46 -5.36 -10.12
N ARG A 23 10.00 -4.28 -10.78
CA ARG A 23 10.32 -2.92 -10.34
C ARG A 23 9.74 -2.71 -8.93
N PRO A 24 10.56 -2.38 -7.91
CA PRO A 24 10.05 -2.17 -6.56
C PRO A 24 9.24 -0.87 -6.48
N THR A 25 8.10 -0.92 -5.79
CA THR A 25 7.33 0.29 -5.43
C THR A 25 7.81 0.80 -4.07
N SER A 26 8.31 2.04 -4.03
CA SER A 26 8.85 2.62 -2.79
C SER A 26 7.77 2.86 -1.75
N ASP A 27 8.17 2.93 -0.47
CA ASP A 27 7.27 3.31 0.64
C ASP A 27 6.56 4.63 0.35
N ARG A 28 7.30 5.63 -0.14
CA ARG A 28 6.76 6.95 -0.48
C ARG A 28 5.74 6.90 -1.63
N ALA A 29 5.97 6.07 -2.64
CA ALA A 29 5.00 5.91 -3.73
C ALA A 29 3.71 5.25 -3.23
N ARG A 30 3.82 4.24 -2.35
CA ARG A 30 2.65 3.59 -1.73
C ARG A 30 1.88 4.56 -0.82
N GLU A 31 2.59 5.34 0.00
CA GLU A 31 1.99 6.37 0.85
C GLU A 31 1.25 7.44 0.02
N ALA A 32 1.87 7.94 -1.05
CA ALA A 32 1.25 8.94 -1.94
C ALA A 32 -0.02 8.41 -2.63
N LEU A 33 -0.05 7.12 -2.99
CA LEU A 33 -1.25 6.48 -3.57
C LEU A 33 -2.41 6.52 -2.58
N PHE A 34 -2.19 6.06 -1.33
CA PHE A 34 -3.24 6.08 -0.30
C PHE A 34 -3.65 7.50 0.09
N SER A 35 -2.72 8.46 0.13
CA SER A 35 -3.03 9.87 0.36
C SER A 35 -3.95 10.43 -0.73
N THR A 36 -3.70 10.05 -1.98
CA THR A 36 -4.55 10.44 -3.13
C THR A 36 -5.95 9.82 -3.00
N TRP A 37 -6.05 8.53 -2.67
CA TRP A 37 -7.35 7.88 -2.48
C TRP A 37 -8.15 8.49 -1.33
N GLN A 38 -7.51 8.78 -0.20
CA GLN A 38 -8.15 9.47 0.93
C GLN A 38 -8.66 10.86 0.55
N SER A 39 -7.94 11.58 -0.32
CA SER A 39 -8.38 12.88 -0.83
C SER A 39 -9.56 12.77 -1.80
N LEU A 40 -9.69 11.67 -2.55
CA LEU A 40 -10.71 11.50 -3.59
C LEU A 40 -11.98 10.81 -3.09
N LEU A 41 -11.82 9.78 -2.24
CA LEU A 41 -12.91 8.92 -1.75
C LEU A 41 -13.32 9.27 -0.32
N GLY A 42 -12.51 10.06 0.39
CA GLY A 42 -12.73 10.41 1.79
C GLY A 42 -11.91 9.55 2.76
N THR A 43 -11.98 9.93 4.03
CA THR A 43 -11.31 9.24 5.13
C THR A 43 -12.33 8.98 6.25
N PRO A 44 -12.43 7.75 6.77
CA PRO A 44 -11.66 6.55 6.42
C PRO A 44 -12.12 5.92 5.08
N LEU A 45 -11.29 5.04 4.50
CA LEU A 45 -11.63 4.25 3.30
C LEU A 45 -12.54 3.05 3.65
N ASP A 46 -13.37 3.17 4.69
CA ASP A 46 -14.19 2.07 5.19
C ASP A 46 -15.36 1.77 4.24
N GLY A 47 -15.60 0.49 3.97
CA GLY A 47 -16.67 0.05 3.05
C GLY A 47 -16.29 0.08 1.57
N GLU A 48 -15.12 0.63 1.22
CA GLU A 48 -14.62 0.62 -0.15
C GLU A 48 -14.24 -0.80 -0.63
N ARG A 49 -14.46 -1.07 -1.92
CA ARG A 49 -14.08 -2.34 -2.55
C ARG A 49 -12.77 -2.17 -3.30
N VAL A 50 -11.76 -2.96 -2.95
CA VAL A 50 -10.41 -2.90 -3.55
C VAL A 50 -10.13 -4.18 -4.33
N LEU A 51 -9.51 -4.03 -5.50
CA LEU A 51 -8.96 -5.12 -6.31
C LEU A 51 -7.48 -4.83 -6.56
N ASP A 52 -6.61 -5.73 -6.13
CA ASP A 52 -5.19 -5.70 -6.47
C ASP A 52 -4.94 -6.67 -7.62
N LEU A 53 -4.32 -6.20 -8.70
CA LEU A 53 -4.04 -6.97 -9.91
C LEU A 53 -2.53 -7.12 -10.05
N TYR A 54 -2.10 -8.34 -10.37
CA TYR A 54 -0.74 -8.81 -10.72
C TYR A 54 0.45 -8.11 -10.05
#